data_AF-G3T7P6-F1
#
_entry.id   AF-G3T7P6-F1
#
_cell.length_a   1.000
_cell.length_b   1.000
_cell.length_c   1.000
_cell.angle_alpha   90.00
_cell.angle_beta   90.00
_cell.angle_gamma   90.00
#
_symmetry.space_group_name_H-M   'P 1'
#
loop_
_entity.id
_entity.type
_entity.pdbx_description
1 polymer ?
#
loop_
_entity_poly.entity_id
_entity_poly.type
_entity_poly.pdbx_seq_one_letter_code
_entity_poly.pdbx_strand_id
1 'polypeptide(L)'
;VIAAGLRLFALHASQFSTCLLDNYASLFDVLSKWCAHTNVEVKKAAHVALEAFLKQVSFMVARDAERHKNTLEYFMKQFYEIIRNVDSSNKELSIAIRGYGLFAGPCKAISPENVDWMYVELLQRCRQMFLTQTDTPDDHVYQMPSFLQSIGSVLLYLDTVPEVYTPVLEHLMVVHIDSFPQYSPKMQVVCCRAIVKVFLALADKGPVLWNCIGTVVHQGL
;
A
#
# COMPACT_ATOMS: atom_id res chain seq x y z
N VAL A 1 -12.37 -3.83 -27.02
CA VAL A 1 -11.08 -4.56 -27.04
C VAL A 1 -10.23 -4.26 -25.81
N ILE A 2 -9.85 -3.01 -25.55
CA ILE A 2 -8.93 -2.64 -24.43
C ILE A 2 -9.40 -3.14 -23.06
N ALA A 3 -10.65 -2.86 -22.67
CA ALA A 3 -11.17 -3.30 -21.36
C ALA A 3 -11.19 -4.83 -21.19
N ALA A 4 -11.47 -5.58 -22.27
CA ALA A 4 -11.43 -7.04 -22.25
C ALA A 4 -10.00 -7.56 -22.10
N GLY A 5 -9.03 -6.97 -22.82
CA GLY A 5 -7.62 -7.29 -22.69
C GLY A 5 -7.08 -7.04 -21.28
N LEU A 6 -7.41 -5.89 -20.68
CA LEU A 6 -7.03 -5.57 -19.31
C LEU A 6 -7.63 -6.55 -18.28
N ARG A 7 -8.89 -6.96 -18.46
CA ARG A 7 -9.52 -7.97 -17.57
C ARG A 7 -8.90 -9.35 -17.72
N LEU A 8 -8.63 -9.78 -18.96
CA LEU A 8 -7.94 -11.04 -19.23
C LEU A 8 -6.56 -11.03 -18.55
N PHE A 9 -5.82 -9.95 -18.74
CA PHE A 9 -4.53 -9.77 -18.11
C PHE A 9 -4.63 -9.81 -16.58
N ALA A 10 -5.58 -9.10 -15.99
CA ALA A 10 -5.80 -9.09 -14.55
C ALA A 10 -6.07 -10.50 -13.96
N LEU A 11 -6.81 -11.34 -14.69
CA LEU A 11 -7.14 -12.70 -14.26
C LEU A 11 -5.97 -13.69 -14.41
N HIS A 12 -5.10 -13.47 -15.39
CA HIS A 12 -4.08 -14.44 -15.78
C HIS A 12 -2.64 -13.91 -15.69
N ALA A 13 -2.41 -12.79 -14.99
CA ALA A 13 -1.10 -12.15 -14.86
C ALA A 13 0.01 -13.14 -14.43
N SER A 14 -0.32 -14.11 -13.58
CA SER A 14 0.61 -15.14 -13.10
C SER A 14 1.22 -16.02 -14.19
N GLN A 15 0.52 -16.18 -15.31
CA GLN A 15 1.00 -16.98 -16.45
C GLN A 15 2.12 -16.27 -17.24
N PHE A 16 2.27 -14.96 -17.08
CA PHE A 16 3.20 -14.14 -17.87
C PHE A 16 4.51 -13.81 -17.15
N SER A 17 4.83 -14.51 -16.06
CA SER A 17 5.91 -14.21 -15.13
C SER A 17 7.18 -13.61 -15.77
N THR A 18 7.97 -14.39 -16.50
CA THR A 18 9.23 -13.91 -17.10
C THR A 18 9.02 -12.73 -18.05
N CYS A 19 8.00 -12.79 -18.91
CA CYS A 19 7.69 -11.72 -19.86
C CYS A 19 7.37 -10.37 -19.20
N LEU A 20 6.79 -10.40 -17.99
CA LEU A 20 6.51 -9.18 -17.21
C LEU A 20 7.79 -8.52 -16.69
N LEU A 21 8.81 -9.31 -16.33
CA LEU A 21 10.09 -8.79 -15.88
C LEU A 21 10.94 -8.24 -17.01
N ASP A 22 10.77 -8.73 -18.24
CA ASP A 22 11.56 -8.21 -19.36
C ASP A 22 11.12 -6.79 -19.77
N ASN A 23 9.86 -6.42 -19.51
CA ASN A 23 9.25 -5.19 -20.00
C ASN A 23 8.58 -4.34 -18.90
N TYR A 24 8.97 -4.52 -17.63
CA TYR A 24 8.25 -3.97 -16.47
C TYR A 24 8.00 -2.47 -16.55
N ALA A 25 8.99 -1.67 -16.99
CA ALA A 25 8.87 -0.21 -17.03
C ALA A 25 7.82 0.24 -18.06
N SER A 26 7.91 -0.28 -19.28
CA SER A 26 6.94 0.04 -20.35
C SER A 26 5.51 -0.40 -19.99
N LEU A 27 5.36 -1.58 -19.37
CA LEU A 27 4.06 -2.09 -18.95
C LEU A 27 3.48 -1.25 -17.81
N PHE A 28 4.31 -0.87 -16.83
CA PHE A 28 3.90 0.01 -15.74
C PHE A 28 3.43 1.37 -16.26
N ASP A 29 4.18 1.99 -17.17
CA ASP A 29 3.82 3.28 -17.76
C ASP A 29 2.48 3.22 -18.51
N VAL A 30 2.31 2.17 -19.33
CA VAL A 30 1.08 1.99 -20.11
C VAL A 30 -0.11 1.74 -19.19
N LEU A 31 0.01 0.82 -18.22
CA LEU A 31 -1.06 0.50 -17.28
C LEU A 31 -1.43 1.72 -16.42
N SER A 32 -0.44 2.48 -15.94
CA SER A 32 -0.64 3.71 -15.18
C SER A 32 -1.39 4.77 -15.99
N LYS A 33 -1.06 4.94 -17.28
CA LYS A 33 -1.82 5.82 -18.19
C LYS A 33 -3.27 5.37 -18.34
N TRP A 34 -3.54 4.06 -18.44
CA TRP A 34 -4.91 3.55 -18.53
C TRP A 34 -5.70 3.73 -17.22
N CYS A 35 -5.05 3.79 -16.06
CA CYS A 35 -5.68 4.14 -14.78
C CYS A 35 -6.17 5.61 -14.74
N ALA A 36 -5.62 6.49 -15.59
CA ALA A 36 -6.06 7.87 -15.74
C ALA A 36 -7.12 8.07 -16.84
N HIS A 37 -7.52 7.00 -17.54
CA HIS A 37 -8.44 7.09 -18.67
C HIS A 37 -9.84 7.63 -18.27
N THR A 38 -10.46 8.40 -19.17
CA THR A 38 -11.77 9.06 -18.96
C THR A 38 -12.93 8.06 -18.87
N ASN A 39 -12.88 7.01 -19.70
CA ASN A 39 -13.86 5.92 -19.65
C ASN A 39 -13.77 5.12 -18.35
N VAL A 40 -14.86 5.11 -17.58
CA VAL A 40 -14.96 4.48 -16.25
C VAL A 40 -14.71 2.97 -16.28
N GLU A 41 -15.15 2.26 -17.32
CA GLU A 41 -14.95 0.80 -17.41
C GLU A 41 -13.50 0.43 -17.70
N VAL A 42 -12.89 1.14 -18.65
CA VAL A 42 -11.46 0.98 -18.98
C VAL A 42 -10.62 1.29 -17.74
N LYS A 43 -10.93 2.41 -17.09
CA LYS A 43 -10.27 2.82 -15.85
C LYS A 43 -10.37 1.74 -14.77
N LYS A 44 -11.55 1.20 -14.47
CA LYS A 44 -11.71 0.13 -13.48
C LYS A 44 -10.92 -1.12 -13.88
N ALA A 45 -10.98 -1.55 -15.14
CA ALA A 45 -10.22 -2.69 -15.62
C ALA A 45 -8.70 -2.47 -15.51
N ALA A 46 -8.22 -1.25 -15.79
CA ALA A 46 -6.81 -0.88 -15.68
C ALA A 46 -6.30 -0.95 -14.25
N HIS A 47 -7.08 -0.52 -13.25
CA HIS A 47 -6.67 -0.61 -11.85
C HIS A 47 -6.49 -2.06 -11.40
N VAL A 48 -7.43 -2.94 -11.77
CA VAL A 48 -7.33 -4.37 -11.43
C VAL A 48 -6.16 -5.03 -12.18
N ALA A 49 -5.93 -4.66 -13.43
CA ALA A 49 -4.79 -5.12 -14.23
C ALA A 49 -3.45 -4.68 -13.63
N LEU A 50 -3.31 -3.40 -13.27
CA LEU A 50 -2.13 -2.85 -12.64
C LEU A 50 -1.85 -3.51 -11.28
N GLU A 51 -2.89 -3.75 -10.49
CA GLU A 51 -2.76 -4.49 -9.24
C GLU A 51 -2.23 -5.91 -9.44
N ALA A 52 -2.79 -6.65 -10.41
CA ALA A 52 -2.34 -7.99 -10.74
C ALA A 52 -0.89 -8.00 -11.25
N PHE A 53 -0.51 -7.02 -12.08
CA PHE A 53 0.86 -6.81 -12.52
C PHE A 53 1.81 -6.58 -11.35
N LEU A 54 1.54 -5.61 -10.47
CA LEU A 54 2.41 -5.28 -9.34
C LEU A 54 2.55 -6.47 -8.39
N LYS A 55 1.46 -7.20 -8.12
CA LYS A 55 1.49 -8.43 -7.30
C LYS A 55 2.36 -9.52 -7.94
N GLN A 56 2.25 -9.72 -9.24
CA GLN A 56 3.03 -10.75 -9.91
C GLN A 56 4.51 -10.36 -9.97
N VAL A 57 4.82 -9.10 -10.27
CA VAL A 57 6.20 -8.59 -10.26
C VAL A 57 6.79 -8.71 -8.86
N SER A 58 6.09 -8.26 -7.82
CA SER A 58 6.60 -8.35 -6.45
C SER A 58 6.84 -9.79 -6.03
N PHE A 59 5.96 -10.73 -6.41
CA PHE A 59 6.15 -12.16 -6.15
C PHE A 59 7.41 -12.70 -6.83
N MET A 60 7.68 -12.33 -8.08
CA MET A 60 8.87 -12.81 -8.78
C MET A 60 10.16 -12.19 -8.24
N VAL A 61 10.16 -10.89 -7.95
CA VAL A 61 11.30 -10.22 -7.31
C VAL A 61 11.58 -10.85 -5.94
N ALA A 62 10.54 -11.23 -5.18
CA ALA A 62 10.72 -11.92 -3.89
C ALA A 62 11.42 -13.29 -4.00
N ARG A 63 11.36 -13.96 -5.16
CA ARG A 63 12.02 -15.27 -5.35
C ARG A 63 13.53 -15.16 -5.50
N ASP A 64 14.01 -14.05 -6.06
CA ASP A 64 15.44 -13.78 -6.29
C ASP A 64 15.65 -12.26 -6.33
N ALA A 65 15.69 -11.65 -5.14
CA ALA A 65 15.72 -10.20 -5.01
C ALA A 65 17.02 -9.63 -5.59
N GLU A 66 18.15 -10.30 -5.38
CA GLU A 66 19.47 -9.85 -5.85
C GLU A 66 19.52 -9.78 -7.38
N ARG A 67 19.03 -10.83 -8.06
CA ARG A 67 18.95 -10.85 -9.52
C ARG A 67 18.05 -9.74 -10.07
N HIS A 68 16.98 -9.39 -9.35
CA HIS A 68 15.97 -8.43 -9.80
C HIS A 68 16.08 -7.07 -9.10
N LYS A 69 17.27 -6.74 -8.56
CA LYS A 69 17.54 -5.49 -7.84
C LYS A 69 17.18 -4.24 -8.64
N ASN A 70 17.56 -4.17 -9.92
CA ASN A 70 17.25 -3.02 -10.77
C ASN A 70 15.74 -2.81 -10.97
N THR A 71 14.97 -3.90 -11.05
CA THR A 71 13.50 -3.84 -11.14
C THR A 71 12.92 -3.30 -9.84
N LEU A 72 13.42 -3.78 -8.70
CA LEU A 72 13.02 -3.29 -7.38
C LEU A 72 13.31 -1.80 -7.21
N GLU A 73 14.54 -1.37 -7.50
CA GLU A 73 14.98 0.02 -7.40
C GLU A 73 14.13 0.95 -8.27
N TYR A 74 13.79 0.52 -9.50
CA TYR A 74 12.88 1.28 -10.36
C TYR A 74 11.53 1.51 -9.69
N PHE A 75 10.87 0.45 -9.21
CA PHE A 75 9.54 0.59 -8.59
C PHE A 75 9.60 1.39 -7.29
N MET A 76 10.62 1.17 -6.46
CA MET A 76 10.79 1.90 -5.21
C MET A 76 10.97 3.40 -5.47
N LYS A 77 11.75 3.78 -6.48
CA LYS A 77 11.90 5.18 -6.89
C LYS A 77 10.56 5.79 -7.35
N GLN A 78 9.81 5.09 -8.21
CA GLN A 78 8.52 5.57 -8.70
C GLN A 78 7.53 5.81 -7.54
N PHE A 79 7.41 4.84 -6.64
CA PHE A 79 6.51 4.93 -5.50
C PHE A 79 6.93 6.04 -4.52
N TYR A 80 8.23 6.21 -4.31
CA TYR A 80 8.77 7.28 -3.48
C TYR A 80 8.41 8.68 -4.00
N GLU A 81 8.62 8.91 -5.30
CA GLU A 81 8.29 10.19 -5.96
C GLU A 81 6.79 10.50 -5.83
N ILE A 82 5.92 9.50 -5.99
CA ILE A 82 4.47 9.67 -5.85
C ILE A 82 4.06 9.94 -4.39
N ILE A 83 4.58 9.20 -3.41
CA ILE A 83 4.19 9.33 -2.00
C ILE A 83 4.60 10.71 -1.45
N ARG A 84 5.78 11.18 -1.83
CA ARG A 84 6.33 12.46 -1.33
C ARG A 84 5.71 13.68 -2.02
N ASN A 85 5.19 13.53 -3.23
CA ASN A 85 4.52 14.60 -3.93
C ASN A 85 3.12 14.88 -3.33
N VAL A 86 2.94 16.09 -2.81
CA VAL A 86 1.67 16.51 -2.18
C VAL A 86 0.53 16.59 -3.20
N ASP A 87 0.86 16.92 -4.45
CA ASP A 87 -0.09 17.12 -5.56
C ASP A 87 -0.45 15.81 -6.28
N SER A 88 0.10 14.67 -5.84
CA SER A 88 -0.24 13.36 -6.38
C SER A 88 -1.74 13.10 -6.30
N SER A 89 -2.32 12.64 -7.40
CA SER A 89 -3.74 12.30 -7.40
C SER A 89 -4.01 11.12 -6.45
N ASN A 90 -5.22 11.05 -5.89
CA ASN A 90 -5.64 9.93 -5.02
C ASN A 90 -5.40 8.55 -5.66
N LYS A 91 -5.39 8.47 -7.00
CA LYS A 91 -5.15 7.22 -7.74
C LYS A 91 -3.67 6.85 -7.78
N GLU A 92 -2.81 7.78 -8.16
CA GLU A 92 -1.36 7.58 -8.16
C GLU A 92 -0.90 7.21 -6.75
N LEU A 93 -1.40 7.94 -5.76
CA LEU A 93 -1.11 7.67 -4.37
C LEU A 93 -1.57 6.26 -3.94
N SER A 94 -2.78 5.84 -4.33
CA SER A 94 -3.27 4.47 -4.07
C SER A 94 -2.37 3.40 -4.69
N ILE A 95 -1.82 3.64 -5.89
CA ILE A 95 -0.87 2.74 -6.57
C ILE A 95 0.43 2.66 -5.76
N ALA A 96 1.01 3.80 -5.38
CA ALA A 96 2.27 3.85 -4.66
C ALA A 96 2.19 3.23 -3.26
N ILE A 97 1.12 3.54 -2.51
CA ILE A 97 0.83 2.91 -1.21
C ILE A 97 0.78 1.39 -1.36
N ARG A 98 0.02 0.89 -2.34
CA ARG A 98 -0.09 -0.56 -2.59
C ARG A 98 1.27 -1.15 -2.96
N GLY A 99 2.02 -0.44 -3.80
CA GLY A 99 3.37 -0.80 -4.23
C GLY A 99 4.28 -1.04 -3.04
N TYR A 100 4.40 -0.09 -2.12
CA TYR A 100 5.20 -0.27 -0.91
C TYR A 100 4.80 -1.51 -0.11
N GLY A 101 3.50 -1.75 0.09
CA GLY A 101 3.03 -2.90 0.84
C GLY A 101 3.36 -4.25 0.17
N LEU A 102 3.35 -4.30 -1.16
CA LEU A 102 3.68 -5.51 -1.93
C LEU A 102 5.18 -5.78 -2.01
N PHE A 103 5.99 -4.71 -2.09
CA PHE A 103 7.44 -4.80 -2.28
C PHE A 103 8.24 -4.77 -0.97
N ALA A 104 7.60 -4.64 0.20
CA ALA A 104 8.26 -4.64 1.50
C ALA A 104 9.14 -5.87 1.74
N GLY A 105 8.64 -7.07 1.43
CA GLY A 105 9.39 -8.32 1.55
C GLY A 105 10.63 -8.37 0.64
N PRO A 106 10.48 -8.14 -0.67
CA PRO A 106 11.61 -7.95 -1.58
C PRO A 106 12.65 -6.91 -1.11
N CYS A 107 12.20 -5.75 -0.61
CA CYS A 107 13.08 -4.72 -0.07
C CYS A 107 13.92 -5.23 1.09
N LYS A 108 13.30 -5.94 2.04
CA LYS A 108 13.99 -6.51 3.20
C LYS A 108 15.15 -7.43 2.80
N ALA A 109 14.98 -8.20 1.73
CA ALA A 109 16.00 -9.13 1.26
C ALA A 109 17.24 -8.44 0.66
N ILE A 110 17.09 -7.24 0.10
CA ILE A 110 18.21 -6.44 -0.46
C ILE A 110 18.85 -5.55 0.61
N SER A 111 18.03 -4.75 1.30
CA SER A 111 18.50 -3.84 2.34
C SER A 111 17.38 -3.63 3.37
N PRO A 112 17.62 -3.98 4.64
CA PRO A 112 16.64 -3.77 5.70
C PRO A 112 16.33 -2.28 5.92
N GLU A 113 17.31 -1.40 5.73
CA GLU A 113 17.15 0.05 5.89
C GLU A 113 16.06 0.61 4.98
N ASN A 114 15.90 0.06 3.77
CA ASN A 114 14.85 0.49 2.84
C ASN A 114 13.45 0.29 3.44
N VAL A 115 13.25 -0.75 4.24
CA VAL A 115 11.96 -1.03 4.88
C VAL A 115 11.67 -0.01 5.99
N ASP A 116 12.70 0.43 6.72
CA ASP A 116 12.57 1.50 7.72
C ASP A 116 12.11 2.81 7.05
N TRP A 117 12.75 3.18 5.94
CA TRP A 117 12.35 4.35 5.16
C TRP A 117 10.91 4.23 4.63
N MET A 118 10.53 3.07 4.10
CA MET A 118 9.17 2.82 3.62
C MET A 118 8.12 3.02 4.71
N TYR A 119 8.39 2.54 5.93
CA TYR A 119 7.48 2.68 7.06
C TYR A 119 7.30 4.16 7.44
N VAL A 120 8.41 4.89 7.55
CA VAL A 120 8.40 6.31 7.92
C VAL A 120 7.65 7.14 6.88
N GLU A 121 7.95 6.96 5.60
CA GLU A 121 7.32 7.73 4.50
C GLU A 121 5.80 7.47 4.43
N LEU A 122 5.36 6.20 4.52
CA LEU A 122 3.94 5.88 4.53
C LEU A 122 3.22 6.49 5.74
N LEU A 123 3.80 6.33 6.92
CA LEU A 123 3.16 6.80 8.15
C LEU A 123 3.08 8.32 8.19
N GLN A 124 4.13 9.01 7.78
CA GLN A 124 4.14 10.47 7.69
C GLN A 124 3.14 10.98 6.65
N ARG A 125 3.08 10.37 5.46
CA ARG A 125 2.10 10.73 4.44
C ARG A 125 0.67 10.47 4.91
N CYS A 126 0.42 9.34 5.56
CA CYS A 126 -0.87 9.01 6.16
C CYS A 126 -1.25 10.03 7.23
N ARG A 127 -0.34 10.38 8.16
CA ARG A 127 -0.55 11.42 9.16
C ARG A 127 -0.88 12.77 8.51
N GLN A 128 -0.14 13.15 7.48
CA GLN A 128 -0.37 14.41 6.78
C GLN A 128 -1.80 14.50 6.24
N MET A 129 -2.27 13.43 5.60
CA MET A 129 -3.59 13.40 4.99
C MET A 129 -4.73 13.33 6.00
N PHE A 130 -4.59 12.59 7.09
CA PHE A 130 -5.73 12.30 7.98
C PHE A 130 -5.74 13.06 9.30
N LEU A 131 -4.59 13.53 9.79
CA LEU A 131 -4.45 14.11 11.12
C LEU A 131 -4.12 15.61 11.11
N THR A 132 -3.76 16.18 9.97
CA THR A 132 -3.34 17.60 9.88
C THR A 132 -4.12 18.43 8.86
N GLN A 133 -4.78 17.80 7.89
CA GLN A 133 -5.60 18.53 6.92
C GLN A 133 -7.05 18.63 7.43
N THR A 134 -7.44 19.83 7.87
CA THR A 134 -8.78 20.11 8.43
C THR A 134 -9.86 20.27 7.36
N ASP A 135 -9.48 20.52 6.10
CA ASP A 135 -10.36 20.64 4.94
C ASP A 135 -10.16 19.46 3.97
N THR A 136 -10.21 18.24 4.49
CA THR A 136 -10.05 17.06 3.64
C THR A 136 -11.33 16.81 2.84
N PRO A 137 -11.26 16.72 1.50
CA PRO A 137 -12.40 16.22 0.74
C PRO A 137 -12.78 14.81 1.24
N ASP A 138 -14.09 14.59 1.39
CA ASP A 138 -14.75 13.36 1.89
C ASP A 138 -14.21 12.07 1.23
N ASP A 139 -13.67 12.19 0.02
CA ASP A 139 -13.02 11.11 -0.73
C ASP A 139 -11.73 10.55 -0.09
N HIS A 140 -11.04 11.29 0.78
CA HIS A 140 -9.80 10.83 1.40
C HIS A 140 -10.01 9.70 2.39
N VAL A 141 -11.14 9.68 3.10
CA VAL A 141 -11.49 8.63 4.08
C VAL A 141 -11.37 7.24 3.43
N TYR A 142 -11.75 7.11 2.15
CA TYR A 142 -11.64 5.84 1.40
C TYR A 142 -10.21 5.35 1.13
N GLN A 143 -9.18 6.19 1.32
CA GLN A 143 -7.77 5.79 1.19
C GLN A 143 -7.18 5.23 2.49
N MET A 144 -7.75 5.57 3.65
CA MET A 144 -7.25 5.15 4.96
C MET A 144 -7.06 3.62 5.07
N PRO A 145 -8.01 2.77 4.64
CA PRO A 145 -7.81 1.32 4.70
C PRO A 145 -6.63 0.86 3.86
N SER A 146 -6.37 1.49 2.70
CA SER A 146 -5.26 1.14 1.83
C SER A 146 -3.91 1.50 2.46
N PHE A 147 -3.83 2.66 3.12
CA PHE A 147 -2.67 3.05 3.91
C PHE A 147 -2.41 2.06 5.03
N LEU A 148 -3.38 1.80 5.90
CA LEU A 148 -3.21 0.90 7.04
C LEU A 148 -2.87 -0.54 6.61
N GLN A 149 -3.50 -1.04 5.54
CA GLN A 149 -3.16 -2.33 4.95
C GLN A 149 -1.69 -2.38 4.49
N SER A 150 -1.19 -1.29 3.88
CA SER A 150 0.20 -1.21 3.42
C SER A 150 1.18 -1.05 4.57
N ILE A 151 0.89 -0.18 5.53
CA ILE A 151 1.66 0.00 6.77
C ILE A 151 1.77 -1.34 7.50
N GLY A 152 0.67 -2.07 7.68
CA GLY A 152 0.70 -3.41 8.25
C GLY A 152 1.54 -4.40 7.44
N SER A 153 1.58 -4.28 6.11
CA SER A 153 2.44 -5.11 5.25
C SER A 153 3.93 -4.78 5.43
N VAL A 154 4.28 -3.51 5.56
CA VAL A 154 5.66 -3.05 5.79
C VAL A 154 6.12 -3.40 7.21
N LEU A 155 5.25 -3.19 8.21
CA LEU A 155 5.50 -3.52 9.61
C LEU A 155 5.92 -4.98 9.80
N LEU A 156 5.33 -5.93 9.06
CA LEU A 156 5.73 -7.34 9.12
C LEU A 156 7.23 -7.55 8.87
N TYR A 157 7.84 -6.76 7.99
CA TYR A 157 9.26 -6.88 7.62
C TYR A 157 10.20 -5.92 8.38
N LEU A 158 9.64 -5.05 9.22
CA LEU A 158 10.39 -4.11 10.04
C LEU A 158 10.98 -4.83 11.27
N ASP A 159 12.28 -4.71 11.56
CA ASP A 159 12.87 -5.44 12.70
C ASP A 159 12.46 -4.82 14.04
N THR A 160 12.56 -3.50 14.11
CA THR A 160 12.26 -2.72 15.30
C THR A 160 11.35 -1.57 14.92
N VAL A 161 10.20 -1.45 15.58
CA VAL A 161 9.30 -0.30 15.37
C VAL A 161 9.87 0.92 16.11
N PRO A 162 10.15 2.04 15.42
CA PRO A 162 10.67 3.22 16.10
C PRO A 162 9.60 3.84 17.01
N GLU A 163 9.89 3.95 18.31
CA GLU A 163 8.94 4.37 19.35
C GLU A 163 8.34 5.76 19.10
N VAL A 164 9.10 6.67 18.48
CA VAL A 164 8.66 8.03 18.12
C VAL A 164 7.42 8.02 17.22
N TYR A 165 7.23 6.95 16.45
CA TYR A 165 6.13 6.81 15.49
C TYR A 165 4.94 6.01 16.02
N THR A 166 5.09 5.31 17.15
CA THR A 166 4.02 4.49 17.74
C THR A 166 2.76 5.31 18.08
N PRO A 167 2.85 6.50 18.73
CA PRO A 167 1.66 7.30 19.03
C PRO A 167 0.92 7.79 17.78
N VAL A 168 1.65 8.01 16.68
CA VAL A 168 1.05 8.40 15.39
C VAL A 168 0.24 7.25 14.82
N LEU A 169 0.77 6.03 14.88
CA LEU A 169 0.06 4.83 14.43
C LEU A 169 -1.18 4.56 15.29
N GLU A 170 -1.09 4.73 16.62
CA GLU A 170 -2.23 4.61 17.54
C GLU A 170 -3.36 5.57 17.13
N HIS A 171 -3.04 6.85 16.97
CA HIS A 171 -4.04 7.86 16.64
C HIS A 171 -4.67 7.60 15.27
N LEU A 172 -3.90 7.19 14.27
CA LEU A 172 -4.42 6.80 12.95
C LEU A 172 -5.39 5.61 13.03
N MET A 173 -5.06 4.61 13.86
CA MET A 173 -5.92 3.45 14.07
C MET A 173 -7.24 3.82 14.76
N VAL A 174 -7.19 4.67 15.79
CA VAL A 174 -8.39 5.17 16.49
C VAL A 174 -9.28 5.98 15.55
N VAL A 175 -8.71 6.95 14.81
CA VAL A 175 -9.45 7.72 13.80
C VAL A 175 -10.09 6.81 12.75
N HIS A 176 -9.40 5.73 12.36
CA HIS A 176 -9.95 4.76 11.42
C HIS A 176 -11.15 3.96 11.99
N ILE A 177 -11.09 3.60 13.27
CA ILE A 177 -12.19 2.94 14.00
C ILE A 177 -13.38 3.89 14.14
N ASP A 178 -13.15 5.15 14.53
CA ASP A 178 -14.21 6.16 14.65
C ASP A 178 -14.90 6.45 13.32
N SER A 179 -14.15 6.40 12.22
CA SER A 179 -14.67 6.60 10.86
C SER A 179 -15.38 5.35 10.30
N PHE A 180 -15.33 4.21 10.99
CA PHE A 180 -15.89 2.94 10.53
C PHE A 180 -17.38 2.99 10.09
N PRO A 181 -18.28 3.67 10.83
CA PRO A 181 -19.69 3.74 10.46
C PRO A 181 -19.97 4.49 9.16
N GLN A 182 -19.03 5.33 8.69
CA GLN A 182 -19.18 6.14 7.48
C GLN A 182 -19.01 5.31 6.20
N TYR A 183 -18.39 4.13 6.30
CA TYR A 183 -18.14 3.27 5.14
C TYR A 183 -19.35 2.42 4.75
N SER A 184 -19.48 2.17 3.44
CA SER A 184 -20.42 1.15 2.94
C SER A 184 -20.11 -0.25 3.50
N PRO A 185 -21.10 -1.17 3.59
CA PRO A 185 -20.88 -2.52 4.12
C PRO A 185 -19.77 -3.32 3.41
N LYS A 186 -19.60 -3.10 2.09
CA LYS A 186 -18.52 -3.75 1.33
C LYS A 186 -17.14 -3.23 1.72
N MET A 187 -17.05 -1.93 2.04
CA MET A 187 -15.79 -1.29 2.42
C MET A 187 -15.46 -1.53 3.90
N GLN A 188 -16.46 -1.65 4.77
CA GLN A 188 -16.27 -2.03 6.17
C GLN A 188 -15.46 -3.32 6.34
N VAL A 189 -15.70 -4.33 5.49
CA VAL A 189 -14.89 -5.57 5.48
C VAL A 189 -13.41 -5.28 5.16
N VAL A 190 -13.13 -4.33 4.26
CA VAL A 190 -11.76 -3.91 3.94
C VAL A 190 -11.12 -3.16 5.11
N CYS A 191 -11.88 -2.29 5.78
CA CYS A 191 -11.45 -1.58 6.98
C CYS A 191 -11.07 -2.57 8.10
N CYS A 192 -11.95 -3.53 8.41
CA CYS A 192 -11.66 -4.57 9.40
C CYS A 192 -10.39 -5.35 9.07
N ARG A 193 -10.19 -5.72 7.80
CA ARG A 193 -8.98 -6.43 7.36
C ARG A 193 -7.72 -5.59 7.57
N ALA A 194 -7.78 -4.30 7.30
CA ALA A 194 -6.65 -3.39 7.52
C ALA A 194 -6.30 -3.29 9.01
N ILE A 195 -7.31 -3.11 9.87
CA ILE A 195 -7.15 -3.07 11.34
C ILE A 195 -6.51 -4.36 11.85
N VAL A 196 -7.08 -5.51 11.50
CA VAL A 196 -6.56 -6.82 11.92
C VAL A 196 -5.14 -7.04 11.43
N LYS A 197 -4.82 -6.59 10.20
CA LYS A 197 -3.47 -6.72 9.65
C LYS A 197 -2.44 -5.92 10.44
N VAL A 198 -2.77 -4.69 10.84
CA VAL A 198 -1.88 -3.86 11.67
C VAL A 198 -1.72 -4.48 13.06
N PHE A 199 -2.80 -4.93 13.70
CA PHE A 199 -2.73 -5.58 15.00
C PHE A 199 -1.90 -6.87 14.98
N LEU A 200 -2.06 -7.71 13.96
CA LEU A 200 -1.26 -8.91 13.80
C LEU A 200 0.23 -8.54 13.64
N ALA A 201 0.52 -7.55 12.78
CA ALA A 201 1.89 -7.10 12.56
C ALA A 201 2.54 -6.52 13.82
N LEU A 202 1.78 -5.83 14.69
CA LEU A 202 2.28 -5.31 15.96
C LEU A 202 2.46 -6.40 17.03
N ALA A 203 1.53 -7.36 17.09
CA ALA A 203 1.59 -8.45 18.05
C ALA A 203 2.87 -9.30 17.90
N ASP A 204 3.31 -9.50 16.65
CA ASP A 204 4.53 -10.24 16.30
C ASP A 204 5.84 -9.51 16.68
N LYS A 205 5.78 -8.22 17.02
CA LYS A 205 6.97 -7.39 17.34
C LYS A 205 7.28 -7.30 18.83
N GLY A 206 6.48 -7.96 19.66
CA GLY A 206 6.75 -8.15 21.08
C GLY A 206 5.86 -7.34 22.03
N PRO A 207 6.00 -7.58 23.35
CA PRO A 207 5.02 -7.18 24.36
C PRO A 207 4.94 -5.67 24.58
N VAL A 208 5.99 -4.91 24.27
CA VAL A 208 5.97 -3.44 24.36
C VAL A 208 4.90 -2.84 23.44
N LEU A 209 4.63 -3.48 22.31
CA LEU A 209 3.64 -3.04 21.33
C LEU A 209 2.23 -3.59 21.63
N TRP A 210 2.08 -4.46 22.62
CA TRP A 210 0.75 -4.83 23.12
C TRP A 210 0.09 -3.68 23.88
N ASN A 211 0.89 -2.80 24.50
CA ASN A 211 0.38 -1.57 25.08
C ASN A 211 -0.27 -0.68 24.01
N CYS A 212 0.33 -0.62 22.81
CA CYS A 212 -0.24 0.09 21.67
C CYS A 212 -1.61 -0.49 21.27
N ILE A 213 -1.74 -1.82 21.19
CA ILE A 213 -3.02 -2.48 20.93
C ILE A 213 -4.03 -2.16 22.05
N GLY A 214 -3.62 -2.25 23.31
CA GLY A 214 -4.46 -1.93 24.47
C GLY A 214 -4.98 -0.49 24.44
N THR A 215 -4.11 0.47 24.13
CA THR A 215 -4.46 1.88 23.98
C THR A 215 -5.46 2.09 22.85
N VAL A 216 -5.22 1.52 21.66
CA VAL A 216 -6.14 1.67 20.52
C VAL A 216 -7.51 1.08 20.82
N VAL A 217 -7.57 -0.11 21.44
CA VAL A 217 -8.84 -0.74 21.80
C VAL A 217 -9.57 0.06 22.88
N HIS A 218 -8.86 0.57 23.88
CA HIS A 218 -9.46 1.40 24.93
C HIS A 218 -9.97 2.74 24.40
N GLN A 219 -9.26 3.37 23.46
CA GLN A 219 -9.65 4.66 22.90
C GLN A 219 -10.75 4.54 21.84
N GLY A 220 -10.86 3.41 21.15
CA GLY A 220 -11.89 3.17 20.14
C GLY A 220 -13.20 2.56 20.65
N LEU A 221 -13.32 2.30 21.96
CA LEU A 221 -14.54 1.86 22.65
C LEU A 221 -15.24 3.03 23.33
#